data_AF-A0A2H9VVI5-F1
#
_entry.id   AF-A0A2H9VVI5-F1
#
_cell.length_a   1.000
_cell.length_b   1.000
_cell.length_c   1.000
_cell.angle_alpha   90.00
_cell.angle_beta   90.00
_cell.angle_gamma   90.00
#
_symmetry.space_group_name_H-M   'P 1'
#
loop_
_entity.id
_entity.type
_entity.pdbx_description
1 polymer ?
#
loop_
_entity_poly.entity_id
_entity_poly.type
_entity_poly.pdbx_seq_one_letter_code
_entity_poly.pdbx_strand_id
1 'polypeptide(L)'
;MKKILITLIFCCVACVGFGQGKLISYEEVNLMLHNNINRNDSLLLGKGYTQKAKNEKKKTREYTLATNRGTFVNVALRADGRRMFIEVETNDNQQYDILITSIKQYPYKKDDIGDVEVYVLKDLGSIYITSNQNNPDPLKKYHLIQIAPDKNVMAYD
;
A
#
# COMPACT_ATOMS: atom_id res chain seq x y z
N MET A 1 -24.99 29.35 -26.78
CA MET A 1 -25.47 28.43 -25.72
C MET A 1 -24.80 27.06 -25.74
N LYS A 2 -24.56 26.42 -26.90
CA LYS A 2 -23.91 25.09 -26.99
C LYS A 2 -22.47 25.02 -26.41
N LYS A 3 -21.72 26.14 -26.44
CA LYS A 3 -20.33 26.19 -25.94
C LYS A 3 -20.23 26.15 -24.41
N ILE A 4 -21.25 26.61 -23.68
CA ILE A 4 -21.26 26.61 -22.20
C ILE A 4 -21.47 25.20 -21.65
N LEU A 5 -22.30 24.39 -22.34
CA LEU A 5 -22.58 23.00 -21.96
C LEU A 5 -21.33 22.11 -22.03
N ILE A 6 -20.48 22.31 -23.05
CA ILE A 6 -19.26 21.51 -23.25
C ILE A 6 -18.21 21.83 -22.17
N THR A 7 -18.07 23.11 -21.78
CA THR A 7 -17.15 23.51 -20.71
C THR A 7 -17.58 22.96 -19.35
N LEU A 8 -18.89 22.87 -19.09
CA LEU A 8 -19.41 22.31 -17.84
C LEU A 8 -19.14 20.80 -17.74
N ILE A 9 -19.24 20.07 -18.85
CA ILE A 9 -18.95 18.63 -18.91
C ILE A 9 -17.46 18.37 -18.64
N PHE A 10 -16.54 19.17 -19.22
CA PHE A 10 -15.10 19.03 -18.93
C PHE A 10 -14.74 19.34 -17.47
N CYS A 11 -15.45 20.29 -16.84
CA CYS A 11 -15.23 20.61 -15.43
C CYS A 11 -15.68 19.46 -14.51
N CYS A 12 -16.80 18.80 -14.82
CA CYS A 12 -17.25 17.62 -14.09
C CYS A 12 -16.29 16.41 -14.24
N VAL A 13 -15.70 16.20 -15.42
CA VAL A 13 -14.73 15.11 -15.62
C VAL A 13 -13.44 15.33 -14.81
N ALA A 14 -13.00 16.58 -14.64
CA ALA A 14 -11.85 16.90 -13.79
C ALA A 14 -12.11 16.62 -12.29
N CYS A 15 -13.34 16.84 -11.81
CA CYS A 15 -13.71 16.55 -10.42
C CYS A 15 -13.84 15.04 -10.14
N VAL A 16 -14.17 14.22 -11.15
CA VAL A 16 -14.27 12.75 -11.00
C VAL A 16 -12.91 12.06 -11.13
N GLY A 17 -11.91 12.73 -11.74
CA GLY A 17 -10.53 12.23 -11.88
C GLY A 17 -9.73 12.12 -10.57
N PHE A 18 -10.23 12.65 -9.46
CA PHE A 18 -9.62 12.55 -8.12
C PHE A 18 -10.27 11.46 -7.24
N GLY A 19 -10.99 10.52 -7.84
CA GLY A 19 -11.30 9.24 -7.22
C GLY A 19 -10.07 8.33 -7.18
N GLN A 20 -8.93 8.78 -6.62
CA GLN A 20 -7.84 7.86 -6.29
C GLN A 20 -8.43 6.83 -5.32
N GLY A 21 -8.46 5.56 -5.71
CA GLY A 21 -8.97 4.48 -4.87
C GLY A 21 -8.30 4.55 -3.50
N LYS A 22 -9.06 4.42 -2.41
CA LYS A 22 -8.52 4.50 -1.03
C LYS A 22 -7.49 3.40 -0.74
N LEU A 23 -7.51 2.32 -1.53
CA LEU A 23 -6.59 1.20 -1.46
C LEU A 23 -5.21 1.57 -2.00
N ILE A 24 -4.17 0.91 -1.48
CA ILE A 24 -2.78 1.17 -1.85
C ILE A 24 -2.43 0.42 -3.13
N SER A 25 -1.97 1.13 -4.16
CA SER A 25 -1.46 0.52 -5.39
C SER A 25 0.04 0.21 -5.29
N TYR A 26 0.53 -0.57 -6.25
CA TYR A 26 1.97 -0.84 -6.36
C TYR A 26 2.81 0.41 -6.62
N GLU A 27 2.32 1.34 -7.45
CA GLU A 27 2.99 2.62 -7.70
C GLU A 27 3.09 3.45 -6.42
N GLU A 28 2.06 3.40 -5.57
CA GLU A 28 2.06 4.08 -4.29
C GLU A 28 3.02 3.41 -3.30
N VAL A 29 3.12 2.09 -3.28
CA VAL A 29 4.19 1.39 -2.53
C VAL A 29 5.55 1.88 -3.00
N ASN A 30 5.80 1.90 -4.31
CA ASN A 30 7.07 2.35 -4.87
C ASN A 30 7.36 3.81 -4.47
N LEU A 31 6.36 4.69 -4.57
CA LEU A 31 6.47 6.06 -4.12
C LEU A 31 6.77 6.14 -2.61
N MET A 32 6.10 5.31 -1.80
CA MET A 32 6.28 5.28 -0.36
C MET A 32 7.68 4.82 0.05
N LEU A 33 8.29 3.91 -0.71
CA LEU A 33 9.67 3.47 -0.48
C LEU A 33 10.70 4.59 -0.74
N HIS A 34 10.38 5.51 -1.65
CA HIS A 34 11.22 6.66 -2.01
C HIS A 34 10.89 7.93 -1.23
N ASN A 35 9.83 7.91 -0.43
CA ASN A 35 9.42 9.01 0.42
C ASN A 35 9.90 8.83 1.85
N ASN A 36 10.30 9.92 2.49
CA ASN A 36 10.49 9.91 3.95
C ASN A 36 9.17 9.61 4.68
N ILE A 37 9.28 9.33 5.97
CA ILE A 37 8.12 8.93 6.79
C ILE A 37 7.05 10.02 6.88
N ASN A 38 7.42 11.30 6.75
CA ASN A 38 6.49 12.44 6.83
C ASN A 38 5.70 12.62 5.53
N ARG A 39 6.30 12.38 4.37
CA ARG A 39 5.59 12.38 3.08
C ARG A 39 4.61 11.22 3.00
N ASN A 40 4.99 10.06 3.55
CA ASN A 40 4.08 8.92 3.63
C ASN A 40 2.90 9.17 4.58
N ASP A 41 3.10 9.95 5.65
CA ASP A 41 2.03 10.50 6.48
C ASP A 41 1.00 11.23 5.60
N SER A 42 1.47 12.22 4.82
CA SER A 42 0.59 13.02 3.97
C SER A 42 -0.14 12.18 2.92
N LEU A 43 0.54 11.21 2.32
CA LEU A 43 -0.04 10.30 1.34
C LEU A 43 -1.17 9.47 1.96
N LEU A 44 -0.90 8.79 3.07
CA LEU A 44 -1.89 7.88 3.69
C LEU A 44 -3.08 8.65 4.28
N LEU A 45 -2.83 9.78 4.93
CA LEU A 45 -3.89 10.67 5.41
C LEU A 45 -4.72 11.22 4.25
N GLY A 46 -4.08 11.61 3.15
CA GLY A 46 -4.76 12.08 1.94
C GLY A 46 -5.66 11.01 1.30
N LYS A 47 -5.27 9.73 1.38
CA LYS A 47 -6.10 8.58 0.95
C LYS A 47 -7.23 8.23 1.92
N GLY A 48 -7.29 8.89 3.08
CA GLY A 48 -8.33 8.67 4.10
C GLY A 48 -8.01 7.58 5.11
N TYR A 49 -6.74 7.16 5.24
CA TYR A 49 -6.33 6.33 6.36
C TYR A 49 -6.33 7.14 7.66
N THR A 50 -6.66 6.48 8.76
CA THR A 50 -6.57 7.04 10.11
C THR A 50 -5.30 6.54 10.78
N GLN A 51 -4.49 7.44 11.34
CA GLN A 51 -3.30 7.07 12.09
C GLN A 51 -3.69 6.45 13.44
N LYS A 52 -3.29 5.20 13.67
CA LYS A 52 -3.51 4.46 14.93
C LYS A 52 -2.40 4.72 15.95
N ALA A 53 -1.15 4.74 15.48
CA ALA A 53 0.01 4.91 16.36
C ALA A 53 1.12 5.70 15.67
N LYS A 54 1.89 6.44 16.47
CA LYS A 54 3.05 7.21 16.05
C LYS A 54 4.14 7.12 17.11
N ASN A 55 5.32 6.64 16.72
CA ASN A 55 6.49 6.59 17.61
C ASN A 55 7.69 7.26 16.94
N GLU A 56 7.98 8.49 17.33
CA GLU A 56 9.07 9.28 16.74
C GLU A 56 10.44 8.70 17.08
N LYS A 57 10.62 8.11 18.27
CA LYS A 57 11.90 7.54 18.70
C LYS A 57 12.26 6.29 17.89
N LYS A 58 11.27 5.43 17.64
CA LYS A 58 11.44 4.22 16.81
C LYS A 58 11.25 4.48 15.32
N LYS A 59 10.84 5.69 14.94
CA LYS A 59 10.45 6.07 13.57
C LYS A 59 9.45 5.07 12.96
N THR A 60 8.43 4.73 13.73
CA THR A 60 7.35 3.83 13.29
C THR A 60 6.01 4.56 13.30
N ARG A 61 5.15 4.20 12.33
CA ARG A 61 3.79 4.74 12.22
C ARG A 61 2.84 3.64 11.76
N GLU A 62 1.63 3.66 12.29
CA GLU A 62 0.60 2.69 11.97
C GLU A 62 -0.66 3.42 11.55
N TYR A 63 -1.30 2.93 10.49
CA TYR A 63 -2.53 3.48 9.94
C TYR A 63 -3.53 2.38 9.67
N THR A 64 -4.80 2.76 9.63
CA THR A 64 -5.90 1.86 9.33
C THR A 64 -6.85 2.53 8.36
N LEU A 65 -7.41 1.73 7.47
CA LEU A 65 -8.56 2.07 6.66
C LEU A 65 -9.60 0.99 6.91
N ALA A 66 -10.72 1.38 7.53
CA ALA A 66 -11.90 0.53 7.57
C ALA A 66 -12.57 0.58 6.20
N THR A 67 -12.77 -0.58 5.61
CA THR A 67 -13.42 -0.74 4.31
C THR A 67 -14.82 -1.35 4.50
N ASN A 68 -15.58 -1.48 3.42
CA ASN A 68 -16.97 -1.93 3.50
C ASN A 68 -17.07 -3.35 4.06
N ARG A 69 -18.18 -3.67 4.75
CA ARG A 69 -18.49 -5.05 5.22
C ARG A 69 -17.52 -5.60 6.28
N GLY A 70 -16.88 -4.73 7.06
CA GLY A 70 -15.98 -5.13 8.14
C GLY A 70 -14.68 -5.76 7.64
N THR A 71 -14.21 -5.31 6.47
CA THR A 71 -12.83 -5.51 6.03
C THR A 71 -11.96 -4.34 6.48
N PHE A 72 -10.65 -4.52 6.45
CA PHE A 72 -9.69 -3.47 6.80
C PHE A 72 -8.42 -3.58 5.97
N VAL A 73 -7.70 -2.45 5.91
CA VAL A 73 -6.32 -2.35 5.47
C VAL A 73 -5.54 -1.62 6.55
N ASN A 74 -4.61 -2.30 7.21
CA ASN A 74 -3.64 -1.68 8.11
C ASN A 74 -2.31 -1.53 7.38
N VAL A 75 -1.63 -0.42 7.66
CA VAL A 75 -0.33 -0.11 7.06
C VAL A 75 0.59 0.27 8.20
N ALA A 76 1.71 -0.43 8.34
CA ALA A 76 2.77 -0.06 9.25
C ALA A 76 4.00 0.41 8.46
N LEU A 77 4.54 1.55 8.85
CA LEU A 77 5.75 2.14 8.29
C LEU A 77 6.84 2.13 9.34
N ARG A 78 8.06 1.79 8.93
CA ARG A 78 9.25 1.92 9.76
C ARG A 78 10.39 2.49 8.93
N ALA A 79 10.96 3.59 9.39
CA ALA A 79 12.15 4.16 8.77
C ALA A 79 13.42 3.72 9.53
N ASP A 80 14.40 3.19 8.80
CA ASP A 80 15.73 2.88 9.31
C ASP A 80 16.79 3.58 8.44
N GLY A 81 17.43 4.61 9.00
CA GLY A 81 18.25 5.54 8.21
C GLY A 81 17.43 6.17 7.08
N ARG A 82 17.85 5.91 5.83
CA ARG A 82 17.15 6.31 4.59
C ARG A 82 16.32 5.18 3.98
N ARG A 83 16.07 4.08 4.67
CA ARG A 83 15.27 2.98 4.14
C ARG A 83 13.89 2.97 4.76
N MET A 84 12.87 2.79 3.93
CA MET A 84 11.48 2.67 4.37
C MET A 84 11.03 1.22 4.28
N PHE A 85 10.60 0.65 5.40
CA PHE A 85 9.97 -0.66 5.45
C PHE A 85 8.46 -0.45 5.56
N ILE A 86 7.71 -1.23 4.78
CA ILE A 86 6.26 -1.14 4.71
C ILE A 86 5.70 -2.52 5.03
N GLU A 87 4.69 -2.56 5.87
CA GLU A 87 3.89 -3.76 6.12
C GLU A 87 2.44 -3.41 5.87
N VAL A 88 1.75 -4.24 5.08
CA VAL A 88 0.32 -4.13 4.80
C VAL A 88 -0.35 -5.38 5.33
N GLU A 89 -1.25 -5.20 6.29
CA GLU A 89 -2.08 -6.26 6.84
C GLU A 89 -3.52 -6.01 6.38
N THR A 90 -4.14 -7.00 5.73
CA THR A 90 -5.49 -6.82 5.19
C THR A 90 -6.28 -8.11 5.14
N ASN A 91 -7.59 -8.00 5.32
CA ASN A 91 -8.56 -9.03 4.96
C ASN A 91 -9.51 -8.57 3.83
N ASP A 92 -9.12 -7.50 3.13
CA ASP A 92 -9.81 -6.99 1.96
C ASP A 92 -9.18 -7.61 0.70
N ASN A 93 -9.95 -8.47 0.01
CA ASN A 93 -9.47 -9.15 -1.19
C ASN A 93 -9.08 -8.15 -2.30
N GLN A 94 -9.76 -7.01 -2.41
CA GLN A 94 -9.44 -6.03 -3.44
C GLN A 94 -8.07 -5.39 -3.16
N GLN A 95 -7.74 -5.10 -1.90
CA GLN A 95 -6.42 -4.59 -1.53
C GLN A 95 -5.32 -5.61 -1.82
N TYR A 96 -5.56 -6.87 -1.48
CA TYR A 96 -4.64 -7.96 -1.78
C TYR A 96 -4.41 -8.10 -3.29
N ASP A 97 -5.49 -8.16 -4.07
CA ASP A 97 -5.44 -8.36 -5.51
C ASP A 97 -4.71 -7.22 -6.23
N ILE A 98 -4.93 -5.96 -5.81
CA ILE A 98 -4.24 -4.79 -6.38
C ILE A 98 -2.72 -4.91 -6.21
N LEU A 99 -2.25 -5.30 -5.02
CA LEU A 99 -0.81 -5.42 -4.78
C LEU A 99 -0.24 -6.65 -5.50
N ILE A 100 -0.87 -7.81 -5.34
CA ILE A 100 -0.33 -9.07 -5.84
C ILE A 100 -0.35 -9.14 -7.37
N THR A 101 -1.38 -8.62 -8.02
CA THR A 101 -1.45 -8.61 -9.49
C THR A 101 -0.27 -7.83 -10.07
N SER A 102 0.05 -6.67 -9.50
CA SER A 102 1.18 -5.86 -9.95
C SER A 102 2.54 -6.50 -9.63
N ILE A 103 2.70 -7.08 -8.43
CA ILE A 103 3.93 -7.78 -8.03
C ILE A 103 4.22 -8.97 -8.95
N LYS A 104 3.18 -9.75 -9.29
CA LYS A 104 3.31 -10.95 -10.14
C LYS A 104 3.64 -10.63 -11.60
N GLN A 105 3.40 -9.41 -12.06
CA GLN A 105 3.72 -9.01 -13.44
C GLN A 105 5.23 -8.79 -13.67
N TYR A 106 5.98 -8.44 -12.63
CA TYR A 106 7.39 -8.04 -12.77
C TYR A 106 8.37 -8.69 -11.77
N PRO A 107 8.24 -9.99 -11.40
CA PRO A 107 9.22 -10.61 -10.51
C PRO A 107 10.55 -10.79 -11.23
N TYR A 108 11.62 -10.29 -10.61
CA TYR A 108 12.99 -10.65 -10.99
C TYR A 108 13.31 -12.08 -10.56
N LYS A 109 12.85 -12.45 -9.36
CA LYS A 109 12.91 -13.81 -8.83
C LYS A 109 11.68 -14.08 -7.98
N LYS A 110 11.13 -15.30 -8.08
CA LYS A 110 10.15 -15.85 -7.12
C LYS A 110 10.82 -16.97 -6.32
N ASP A 111 10.55 -17.02 -5.04
CA ASP A 111 10.91 -18.12 -4.13
C ASP A 111 9.71 -18.44 -3.23
N ASP A 112 9.68 -19.64 -2.67
CA ASP A 112 8.63 -20.07 -1.73
C ASP A 112 9.32 -20.73 -0.53
N ILE A 113 9.20 -20.13 0.66
CA ILE A 113 9.87 -20.58 1.88
C ILE A 113 8.79 -20.96 2.91
N GLY A 114 8.43 -22.24 2.96
CA GLY A 114 7.33 -22.71 3.79
C GLY A 114 6.00 -22.08 3.35
N ASP A 115 5.34 -21.37 4.26
CA ASP A 115 4.06 -20.68 4.02
C ASP A 115 4.23 -19.22 3.55
N VAL A 116 5.45 -18.82 3.21
CA VAL A 116 5.78 -17.45 2.76
C VAL A 116 6.12 -17.45 1.28
N GLU A 117 5.35 -16.72 0.48
CA GLU A 117 5.70 -16.40 -0.91
C GLU A 117 6.67 -15.23 -0.92
N VAL A 118 7.81 -15.38 -1.60
CA VAL A 118 8.85 -14.35 -1.68
C VAL A 118 9.00 -13.87 -3.12
N TYR A 119 8.84 -12.57 -3.32
CA TYR A 119 9.03 -11.90 -4.61
C TYR A 119 10.16 -10.90 -4.52
N VAL A 120 11.22 -11.12 -5.30
CA VAL A 120 12.28 -10.13 -5.49
C VAL A 120 11.91 -9.32 -6.72
N LEU A 121 11.71 -8.02 -6.50
CA LEU A 121 11.41 -7.06 -7.56
C LEU A 121 12.66 -6.26 -7.90
N LYS A 122 12.96 -6.17 -9.20
CA LYS A 122 14.08 -5.38 -9.69
C LYS A 122 13.86 -3.91 -9.30
N ASP A 123 14.91 -3.28 -8.77
CA ASP A 123 14.93 -1.85 -8.42
C ASP A 123 13.94 -1.42 -7.31
N LEU A 124 13.35 -2.37 -6.57
CA LEU A 124 12.44 -2.07 -5.46
C LEU A 124 12.83 -2.79 -4.17
N GLY A 125 12.98 -4.12 -4.20
CA GLY A 125 13.31 -4.87 -3.01
C GLY A 125 12.71 -6.27 -2.97
N SER A 126 12.59 -6.81 -1.75
CA SER A 126 11.98 -8.11 -1.51
C SER A 126 10.63 -7.93 -0.84
N ILE A 127 9.62 -8.63 -1.37
CA ILE A 127 8.27 -8.67 -0.83
C ILE A 127 8.01 -10.08 -0.31
N TYR A 128 7.57 -10.16 0.94
CA TYR A 128 7.23 -11.39 1.63
C TYR A 128 5.73 -11.37 1.88
N ILE A 129 5.03 -12.41 1.44
CA ILE A 129 3.58 -12.51 1.59
C ILE A 129 3.28 -13.76 2.41
N THR A 130 2.63 -13.55 3.55
CA THR A 130 2.10 -14.63 4.39
C THR A 130 0.58 -14.55 4.36
N SER A 131 -0.06 -15.68 4.07
CA SER A 131 -1.53 -15.77 4.06
C SER A 131 -1.99 -16.72 5.17
N ASN A 132 -2.67 -16.19 6.17
CA ASN A 132 -3.19 -16.96 7.29
C ASN A 132 -4.70 -17.19 7.13
N GLN A 133 -5.12 -18.44 7.34
CA GLN A 133 -6.54 -18.84 7.40
C GLN A 133 -7.09 -18.96 8.82
N ASN A 134 -6.30 -18.62 9.86
CA ASN A 134 -6.64 -18.90 11.27
C ASN A 134 -7.71 -17.96 11.87
N ASN A 135 -8.64 -17.45 11.06
CA ASN A 135 -9.74 -16.62 11.55
C ASN A 135 -11.05 -17.45 11.66
N PRO A 136 -11.99 -17.09 12.56
CA PRO A 136 -13.25 -17.82 12.71
C PRO A 136 -14.15 -17.80 11.46
N ASP A 137 -13.92 -16.86 10.56
CA ASP A 137 -14.65 -16.72 9.30
C ASP A 137 -13.83 -17.35 8.14
N PRO A 138 -14.18 -18.56 7.68
CA PRO A 138 -13.45 -19.25 6.61
C PRO A 138 -13.54 -18.55 5.25
N LEU A 139 -14.41 -17.55 5.10
CA LEU A 139 -14.52 -16.74 3.89
C LEU A 139 -13.55 -15.55 3.87
N LYS A 140 -12.95 -15.19 5.02
CA LYS A 140 -11.99 -14.09 5.14
C LYS A 140 -10.58 -14.62 5.29
N LYS A 141 -9.76 -14.41 4.26
CA LYS A 141 -8.32 -14.65 4.33
C LYS A 141 -7.62 -13.41 4.87
N TYR A 142 -6.64 -13.61 5.74
CA TYR A 142 -5.82 -12.54 6.28
C TYR A 142 -4.47 -12.61 5.61
N HIS A 143 -4.06 -11.48 5.04
CA HIS A 143 -2.82 -11.35 4.31
C HIS A 143 -1.92 -10.36 5.01
N LEU A 144 -0.68 -10.79 5.26
CA LEU A 144 0.41 -9.94 5.72
C LEU A 144 1.42 -9.82 4.58
N ILE A 145 1.62 -8.60 4.10
CA ILE A 145 2.54 -8.29 3.01
C ILE A 145 3.63 -7.39 3.57
N GLN A 146 4.84 -7.92 3.67
CA GLN A 146 6.01 -7.19 4.16
C GLN A 146 6.90 -6.80 2.98
N ILE A 147 7.29 -5.54 2.93
CA ILE A 147 8.03 -4.94 1.83
C ILE A 147 9.33 -4.38 2.40
N ALA A 148 10.44 -5.02 2.04
CA ALA A 148 11.77 -4.65 2.45
C ALA A 148 12.52 -4.04 1.25
N PRO A 149 12.94 -2.75 1.32
CA PRO A 149 13.62 -2.09 0.22
C PRO A 149 14.99 -2.73 -0.02
N ASP A 150 15.41 -2.78 -1.29
CA ASP A 150 16.80 -3.12 -1.60
C ASP A 150 17.75 -2.02 -1.08
N LYS A 151 19.04 -2.35 -0.95
CA LYS A 151 20.08 -1.45 -0.43
C LYS A 151 20.19 -0.12 -1.18
N ASN A 152 19.81 -0.11 -2.46
CA ASN A 152 19.89 1.04 -3.36
C ASN A 152 18.62 1.91 -3.35
N VAL A 153 17.53 1.41 -2.75
CA VAL A 153 16.28 2.16 -2.64
C VAL A 153 16.33 3.00 -1.37
N MET A 154 16.26 4.32 -1.57
CA MET A 154 16.37 5.30 -0.49
C MET A 154 15.18 6.24 -0.48
N ALA A 155 14.72 6.54 0.73
CA ALA A 155 13.74 7.54 1.05
C ALA A 155 14.37 8.94 1.05
N TYR A 156 13.70 9.87 0.38
CA TYR A 156 14.09 11.27 0.26
C TYR A 156 13.02 12.19 0.85
N ASP A 157 13.48 13.39 1.22
CA ASP A 157 12.67 14.46 1.78
C ASP A 157 11.80 15.17 0.76
#